data_AF-Q841M8-F1
#
_entry.id   AF-Q841M8-F1
#
_cell.length_a   1.000
_cell.length_b   1.000
_cell.length_c   1.000
_cell.angle_alpha   90.00
_cell.angle_beta   90.00
_cell.angle_gamma   90.00
#
_symmetry.space_group_name_H-M   'P 1'
#
loop_
_entity.id
_entity.type
_entity.pdbx_description
1 polymer ?
#
loop_
_entity_poly.entity_id
_entity_poly.type
_entity_poly.pdbx_seq_one_letter_code
_entity_poly.pdbx_strand_id
1 'polypeptide(L)'
;TQVQTLTQQRAASSKSKVSAADLALLTRQLATLLAAGIPVEESLRGVSEQTEKDKVRELIIGVRSKVLEGYGLAQAMAQYPNAFPELYRATVGSGEQTGRLDVVLEKLADYTE
;
A
#
# COMPACT_ATOMS: atom_id res chain seq x y z
N THR A 1 -28.27 36.18 -13.13
CA THR A 1 -27.51 36.04 -11.87
C THR A 1 -27.41 34.57 -11.51
N GLN A 2 -26.41 33.87 -12.06
CA GLN A 2 -26.09 32.48 -11.71
C GLN A 2 -24.66 32.48 -11.17
N VAL A 3 -24.53 32.64 -9.86
CA VAL A 3 -23.25 32.57 -9.13
C VAL A 3 -23.44 31.68 -7.91
N GLN A 4 -23.84 30.42 -8.12
CA GLN A 4 -23.93 29.43 -7.06
C GLN A 4 -23.66 28.00 -7.58
N THR A 5 -22.49 27.75 -8.15
CA THR A 5 -22.07 26.35 -8.48
C THR A 5 -20.57 26.08 -8.30
N LEU A 6 -19.83 26.89 -7.52
CA LEU A 6 -18.38 26.69 -7.34
C LEU A 6 -17.93 26.26 -5.93
N THR A 7 -18.84 26.06 -4.97
CA THR A 7 -18.43 25.82 -3.57
C THR A 7 -18.45 24.34 -3.14
N GLN A 8 -19.06 23.42 -3.91
CA GLN A 8 -19.25 22.04 -3.44
C GLN A 8 -18.14 21.02 -3.79
N GLN A 9 -17.07 21.41 -4.49
CA GLN A 9 -16.01 20.46 -4.89
C GLN A 9 -14.84 20.31 -3.91
N ARG A 10 -14.81 21.01 -2.76
CA ARG A 10 -13.67 20.96 -1.83
C ARG A 10 -13.81 19.98 -0.65
N ALA A 11 -14.91 19.22 -0.54
CA ALA A 11 -15.21 18.41 0.64
C ALA A 11 -14.91 16.90 0.52
N ALA A 12 -14.42 16.40 -0.62
CA ALA A 12 -14.20 14.96 -0.84
C ALA A 12 -12.75 14.46 -0.61
N SER A 13 -11.82 15.34 -0.21
CA SER A 13 -10.37 15.01 -0.26
C SER A 13 -9.76 14.51 1.05
N SER A 14 -10.53 14.40 2.15
CA SER A 14 -9.99 14.01 3.46
C SER A 14 -10.18 12.52 3.83
N LYS A 15 -10.89 11.72 3.03
CA LYS A 15 -11.32 10.37 3.43
C LYS A 15 -10.32 9.24 3.15
N SER A 16 -9.23 9.48 2.44
CA SER A 16 -8.44 8.40 1.79
C SER A 16 -7.01 8.21 2.29
N LYS A 17 -6.52 9.01 3.24
CA LYS A 17 -5.14 8.84 3.75
C LYS A 17 -5.06 7.67 4.71
N VAL A 18 -4.09 6.79 4.51
CA VAL A 18 -3.63 5.82 5.51
C VAL A 18 -2.74 6.57 6.49
N SER A 19 -2.84 6.29 7.78
CA SER A 19 -1.97 6.94 8.76
C SER A 19 -0.52 6.44 8.61
N ALA A 20 0.46 7.24 9.02
CA ALA A 20 1.86 6.80 8.99
C ALA A 20 2.06 5.50 9.80
N ALA A 21 1.41 5.40 10.97
CA ALA A 21 1.45 4.21 11.80
C ALA A 21 0.82 2.97 11.12
N ASP A 22 -0.28 3.14 10.39
CA ASP A 22 -0.89 2.04 9.65
C ASP A 22 -0.03 1.60 8.46
N LEU A 23 0.63 2.54 7.78
CA LEU A 23 1.58 2.22 6.72
C LEU A 23 2.78 1.47 7.32
N ALA A 24 3.36 1.94 8.42
CA ALA A 24 4.49 1.30 9.09
C ALA A 24 4.16 -0.14 9.51
N LEU A 25 3.01 -0.35 10.16
CA LEU A 25 2.56 -1.68 10.57
C LEU A 25 2.38 -2.62 9.37
N LEU A 26 1.70 -2.17 8.31
CA LEU A 26 1.55 -2.92 7.07
C LEU A 26 2.91 -3.29 6.47
N THR A 27 3.83 -2.33 6.38
CA THR A 27 5.17 -2.52 5.81
C THR A 27 5.97 -3.54 6.62
N ARG A 28 5.96 -3.44 7.96
CA ARG A 28 6.63 -4.39 8.86
C ARG A 28 6.07 -5.81 8.73
N GLN A 29 4.75 -5.96 8.67
CA GLN A 29 4.12 -7.26 8.49
C GLN A 29 4.50 -7.89 7.14
N LEU A 30 4.47 -7.12 6.05
CA LEU A 30 4.89 -7.61 4.73
C LEU A 30 6.38 -7.96 4.70
N ALA A 31 7.26 -7.13 5.26
CA ALA A 31 8.69 -7.41 5.34
C ALA A 31 8.96 -8.75 6.04
N THR A 32 8.29 -8.99 7.17
CA THR A 32 8.42 -10.23 7.96
C THR A 32 8.02 -11.46 7.15
N LEU A 33 6.87 -11.41 6.47
CA LEU A 33 6.36 -12.55 5.70
C LEU A 33 7.22 -12.84 4.45
N LEU A 34 7.66 -11.78 3.74
CA LEU A 34 8.54 -11.95 2.58
C LEU A 34 9.93 -12.45 2.98
N ALA A 35 10.48 -12.00 4.11
CA ALA A 35 11.73 -12.53 4.64
C ALA A 35 11.63 -14.01 5.02
N ALA A 36 10.43 -14.48 5.40
CA ALA A 36 10.13 -15.90 5.63
C ALA A 36 9.91 -16.70 4.33
N GLY A 37 10.07 -16.08 3.14
CA GLY A 37 9.89 -16.72 1.85
C GLY A 37 8.43 -16.90 1.43
N ILE A 38 7.49 -16.25 2.11
CA ILE A 38 6.07 -16.32 1.77
C ILE A 38 5.83 -15.48 0.51
N PRO A 39 5.11 -15.99 -0.51
CA PRO A 39 4.81 -15.21 -1.71
C PRO A 39 4.08 -13.89 -1.42
N VAL A 40 4.28 -12.88 -2.27
CA VAL A 40 3.69 -11.54 -2.12
C VAL A 40 2.16 -11.58 -2.01
N GLU A 41 1.51 -12.35 -2.87
CA GLU A 41 0.05 -12.48 -2.90
C GLU A 41 -0.48 -13.08 -1.59
N GLU A 42 0.17 -14.13 -1.09
CA GLU A 42 -0.20 -14.80 0.16
C GLU A 42 0.09 -13.91 1.37
N SER A 43 1.19 -13.15 1.33
CA SER A 43 1.52 -12.17 2.36
C SER A 43 0.47 -11.07 2.44
N LEU A 44 0.03 -10.53 1.30
CA LEU A 44 -1.06 -9.54 1.25
C LEU A 44 -2.37 -10.12 1.77
N ARG A 45 -2.69 -11.38 1.46
CA ARG A 45 -3.87 -12.08 2.03
C ARG A 45 -3.78 -12.13 3.54
N GLY A 46 -2.69 -12.67 4.08
CA GLY A 46 -2.50 -12.82 5.53
C GLY A 46 -2.57 -11.49 6.27
N VAL A 47 -1.97 -10.42 5.73
CA VAL A 47 -2.04 -9.09 6.34
C VAL A 47 -3.45 -8.48 6.26
N SER A 48 -4.18 -8.71 5.16
CA SER A 48 -5.58 -8.27 5.05
C SER A 48 -6.52 -9.00 6.02
N GLU A 49 -6.26 -10.27 6.33
CA GLU A 49 -7.06 -11.05 7.28
C GLU A 49 -6.78 -10.62 8.73
N GLN A 50 -5.56 -10.16 9.03
CA GLN A 50 -5.15 -9.75 10.38
C GLN A 50 -5.48 -8.30 10.72
N THR A 51 -5.69 -7.43 9.72
CA THR A 51 -5.98 -6.01 10.01
C THR A 51 -7.37 -5.82 10.60
N GLU A 52 -7.44 -5.06 11.69
CA GLU A 52 -8.70 -4.72 12.37
C GLU A 52 -9.41 -3.52 11.71
N LYS A 53 -8.69 -2.73 10.91
CA LYS A 53 -9.20 -1.50 10.29
C LYS A 53 -9.75 -1.80 8.90
N ASP A 54 -11.08 -1.74 8.74
CA ASP A 54 -11.78 -2.02 7.48
C ASP A 54 -11.19 -1.28 6.28
N LYS A 55 -10.88 0.01 6.44
CA LYS A 55 -10.29 0.83 5.38
C LYS A 55 -8.91 0.32 4.93
N VAL A 56 -8.09 -0.14 5.87
CA VAL A 56 -6.76 -0.71 5.56
C VAL A 56 -6.95 -2.09 4.92
N ARG A 57 -7.92 -2.87 5.39
CA ARG A 57 -8.29 -4.16 4.79
C ARG A 57 -8.65 -4.02 3.32
N GLU A 58 -9.58 -3.13 3.00
CA GLU A 58 -10.04 -2.87 1.63
C GLU A 58 -8.90 -2.41 0.72
N LEU A 59 -8.00 -1.57 1.25
CA LEU A 59 -6.80 -1.14 0.54
C LEU A 59 -5.90 -2.34 0.17
N ILE A 60 -5.58 -3.20 1.14
CA ILE A 60 -4.70 -4.36 0.91
C ILE A 60 -5.36 -5.35 -0.05
N ILE A 61 -6.66 -5.61 0.10
CA ILE A 61 -7.44 -6.46 -0.82
C ILE A 61 -7.37 -5.91 -2.25
N GLY A 62 -7.50 -4.59 -2.41
CA GLY A 62 -7.39 -3.93 -3.70
C GLY A 62 -6.00 -4.06 -4.34
N VAL A 63 -4.94 -3.87 -3.55
CA VAL A 63 -3.56 -4.12 -4.00
C VAL A 63 -3.37 -5.58 -4.41
N ARG A 64 -3.82 -6.53 -3.58
CA ARG A 64 -3.75 -7.98 -3.87
C ARG A 64 -4.48 -8.34 -5.15
N SER A 65 -5.66 -7.78 -5.40
CA SER A 65 -6.41 -8.02 -6.64
C SER A 65 -5.58 -7.67 -7.87
N LYS A 66 -4.85 -6.55 -7.83
CA LYS A 66 -3.99 -6.15 -8.95
C LYS A 66 -2.78 -7.05 -9.12
N VAL A 67 -2.19 -7.52 -8.02
CA VAL A 67 -1.12 -8.53 -8.10
C VAL A 67 -1.63 -9.83 -8.73
N LEU A 68 -2.84 -10.28 -8.37
CA LEU A 68 -3.48 -11.46 -8.98
C LEU A 68 -3.81 -11.28 -10.47
N GLU A 69 -4.10 -10.04 -10.90
CA GLU A 69 -4.24 -9.69 -12.32
C GLU A 69 -2.90 -9.68 -13.08
N GLY A 70 -1.77 -9.88 -12.40
CA GLY A 70 -0.43 -9.95 -13.00
C GLY A 70 0.36 -8.63 -12.97
N TYR A 71 -0.14 -7.59 -12.30
CA TYR A 71 0.63 -6.36 -12.10
C TYR A 71 1.73 -6.56 -11.06
N GLY A 72 2.83 -5.83 -11.21
CA GLY A 72 3.83 -5.70 -10.14
C GLY A 72 3.24 -5.04 -8.89
N LEU A 73 3.76 -5.36 -7.72
CA LEU A 73 3.40 -4.79 -6.42
C LEU A 73 3.47 -3.26 -6.41
N ALA A 74 4.52 -2.67 -6.98
CA ALA A 74 4.66 -1.21 -7.08
C ALA A 74 3.58 -0.59 -7.98
N GLN A 75 3.20 -1.28 -9.06
CA GLN A 75 2.12 -0.85 -9.95
C GLN A 75 0.74 -1.01 -9.30
N ALA A 76 0.54 -2.08 -8.53
CA ALA A 76 -0.66 -2.29 -7.73
C ALA A 76 -0.82 -1.19 -6.67
N MET A 77 0.25 -0.88 -5.94
CA MET A 77 0.29 0.22 -4.96
C MET A 77 0.08 1.59 -5.62
N ALA A 78 0.48 1.77 -6.89
CA ALA A 78 0.27 3.02 -7.63
C ALA A 78 -1.21 3.36 -7.86
N GLN A 79 -2.12 2.39 -7.75
CA GLN A 79 -3.57 2.64 -7.76
C GLN A 79 -4.05 3.40 -6.51
N TYR A 80 -3.22 3.43 -5.46
CA TYR A 80 -3.53 4.07 -4.17
C TYR A 80 -2.44 5.07 -3.75
N PRO A 81 -2.19 6.13 -4.55
CA PRO A 81 -1.08 7.06 -4.32
C PRO A 81 -1.18 7.86 -3.01
N ASN A 82 -2.39 7.97 -2.43
CA ASN A 82 -2.62 8.60 -1.13
C ASN A 82 -2.23 7.71 0.06
N ALA A 83 -2.07 6.40 -0.16
CA ALA A 83 -1.63 5.44 0.84
C ALA A 83 -0.14 5.11 0.68
N PHE A 84 0.35 5.07 -0.55
CA PHE A 84 1.73 4.71 -0.87
C PHE A 84 2.45 5.88 -1.56
N PRO A 85 3.26 6.66 -0.82
CA PRO A 85 4.04 7.77 -1.39
C PRO A 85 4.93 7.33 -2.55
N GLU A 86 5.30 8.27 -3.41
CA GLU A 86 6.11 7.99 -4.61
C GLU A 86 7.43 7.28 -4.28
N LEU A 87 8.17 7.78 -3.29
CA LEU A 87 9.43 7.16 -2.85
C LEU A 87 9.23 5.71 -2.37
N TYR A 88 8.12 5.45 -1.66
CA TYR A 88 7.77 4.10 -1.21
C TYR A 88 7.59 3.17 -2.40
N ARG A 89 6.75 3.56 -3.38
CA ARG A 89 6.49 2.76 -4.58
C ARG A 89 7.73 2.57 -5.45
N ALA A 90 8.56 3.59 -5.59
CA ALA A 90 9.82 3.51 -6.33
C ALA A 90 10.79 2.51 -5.69
N THR A 91 10.87 2.50 -4.36
CA THR A 91 11.70 1.56 -3.59
C THR A 91 11.21 0.12 -3.74
N VAL A 92 9.89 -0.09 -3.63
CA VAL A 92 9.26 -1.40 -3.90
C VAL A 92 9.57 -1.85 -5.33
N GLY A 93 9.38 -0.98 -6.33
CA GLY A 93 9.62 -1.32 -7.73
C GLY A 93 11.07 -1.70 -8.03
N SER A 94 12.03 -1.04 -7.37
CA SER A 94 13.45 -1.44 -7.44
C SER A 94 13.68 -2.83 -6.82
N GLY A 95 13.01 -3.16 -5.72
CA GLY A 95 13.04 -4.49 -5.14
C GLY A 95 12.47 -5.56 -6.05
N GLU A 96 11.34 -5.29 -6.71
CA GLU A 96 10.73 -6.20 -7.68
C GLU A 96 11.67 -6.48 -8.85
N GLN A 97 12.24 -5.43 -9.46
CA GLN A 97 13.13 -5.55 -10.60
C GLN A 97 14.40 -6.35 -10.29
N THR A 98 14.88 -6.27 -9.04
CA THR A 98 16.09 -6.97 -8.60
C THR A 98 15.81 -8.33 -7.96
N GLY A 99 14.53 -8.70 -7.78
CA GLY A 99 14.13 -9.91 -7.06
C GLY A 99 14.44 -9.86 -5.55
N ARG A 100 14.60 -8.67 -4.98
CA ARG A 100 14.99 -8.43 -3.57
C ARG A 100 13.92 -7.65 -2.80
N LEU A 101 12.66 -8.05 -2.97
CA LEU A 101 11.51 -7.42 -2.31
C LEU A 101 11.60 -7.49 -0.78
N ASP A 102 12.08 -8.62 -0.26
CA ASP A 102 12.40 -8.86 1.15
C ASP A 102 13.29 -7.74 1.73
N VAL A 103 14.41 -7.46 1.07
CA VAL A 103 15.41 -6.48 1.54
C VAL A 103 14.88 -5.06 1.48
N VAL A 104 14.15 -4.70 0.42
CA VAL A 104 13.63 -3.33 0.30
C VAL A 104 12.46 -3.07 1.24
N LEU A 105 11.61 -4.07 1.51
CA LEU A 105 10.51 -3.92 2.45
C LEU A 105 11.01 -3.88 3.89
N GLU A 106 12.08 -4.59 4.23
CA GLU A 106 12.75 -4.47 5.53
C GLU A 106 13.26 -3.03 5.75
N LYS A 107 13.96 -2.46 4.76
CA LYS A 107 14.42 -1.06 4.82
C LYS A 107 13.27 -0.05 4.91
N LEU A 108 12.16 -0.31 4.22
CA LEU A 108 10.99 0.55 4.30
C LEU A 108 10.32 0.43 5.68
N ALA A 109 10.31 -0.75 6.28
CA ALA A 109 9.78 -0.93 7.64
C ALA A 109 10.59 -0.10 8.64
N ASP A 110 11.93 -0.22 8.58
CA ASP A 110 12.84 0.57 9.43
C ASP A 110 12.71 2.09 9.21
N TYR A 111 12.37 2.52 8.00
CA TYR A 111 12.18 3.94 7.66
C TYR A 111 10.82 4.50 8.10
N THR A 112 9.80 3.64 8.21
CA THR A 112 8.42 4.04 8.51
C THR A 112 8.08 3.99 10.00
N GLU A 113 8.87 3.25 10.79
CA GLU A 113 8.89 3.24 12.27
C GLU A 113 9.53 4.51 12.85
#